data_AF-A0A2E7S7U8-F1
#
_entry.id   AF-A0A2E7S7U8-F1
#
_cell.length_a   1.000
_cell.length_b   1.000
_cell.length_c   1.000
_cell.angle_alpha   90.00
_cell.angle_beta   90.00
_cell.angle_gamma   90.00
#
_symmetry.space_group_name_H-M   'P 1'
#
loop_
_entity.id
_entity.type
_entity.pdbx_description
1 polymer ?
#
loop_
_entity_poly.entity_id
_entity_poly.type
_entity_poly.pdbx_seq_one_letter_code
_entity_poly.pdbx_strand_id
1 'polypeptide(L)'
;LPIGKVSVRIHADDGLCETLIRIAAARIAGCEVEVSLPVDLENSVAKFLYGPEGKDLCGTAELLTESDYELSVRLPEIDRVRYAHHDRVPEVIHKAAAKLGKHISRNLPLAEGRIEMLRYLREQSLSADYHRYGNLGEREV
;
A
#
# COMPACT_ATOMS: atom_id res chain seq x y z
N LEU A 1 -9.67 9.15 3.21
CA LEU A 1 -9.26 8.29 4.35
C LEU A 1 -8.11 7.37 3.93
N PRO A 2 -7.22 6.90 4.82
CA PRO A 2 -6.28 5.82 4.49
C PRO A 2 -7.04 4.54 4.11
N ILE A 3 -6.43 3.69 3.28
CA ILE A 3 -7.10 2.46 2.85
C ILE A 3 -7.20 1.40 3.95
N GLY A 4 -6.30 1.43 4.94
CA GLY A 4 -6.19 0.45 6.02
C GLY A 4 -4.80 -0.19 6.03
N LYS A 5 -4.72 -1.52 6.10
CA LYS A 5 -3.48 -2.28 6.10
C LYS A 5 -2.92 -2.50 4.69
N VAL A 6 -1.70 -2.07 4.46
CA VAL A 6 -1.00 -2.13 3.17
C VAL A 6 0.24 -3.01 3.29
N SER A 7 0.28 -4.08 2.50
CA SER A 7 1.46 -4.93 2.35
C SER A 7 2.24 -4.54 1.09
N VAL A 8 3.41 -3.95 1.29
CA VAL A 8 4.35 -3.63 0.20
C VAL A 8 5.18 -4.87 -0.08
N ARG A 9 4.86 -5.59 -1.16
CA ARG A 9 5.58 -6.81 -1.54
C ARG A 9 6.80 -6.44 -2.38
N ILE A 10 7.97 -6.89 -1.95
CA ILE A 10 9.24 -6.70 -2.65
C ILE A 10 9.46 -7.83 -3.66
N HIS A 11 10.00 -7.49 -4.82
CA HIS A 11 10.41 -8.42 -5.86
C HIS A 11 11.92 -8.30 -6.15
N ALA A 12 12.52 -9.34 -6.73
CA ALA A 12 13.96 -9.38 -7.07
C ALA A 12 14.38 -8.23 -8.00
N ASP A 13 13.50 -7.89 -8.95
CA ASP A 13 13.70 -6.81 -9.94
C ASP A 13 13.26 -5.42 -9.46
N ASP A 14 12.91 -5.26 -8.18
CA ASP A 14 12.55 -3.94 -7.64
C ASP A 14 13.81 -3.06 -7.54
N GLY A 15 13.70 -1.84 -8.06
CA GLY A 15 14.68 -0.79 -7.82
C GLY A 15 14.50 -0.15 -6.43
N LEU A 16 15.57 0.46 -5.90
CA LEU A 16 15.52 1.16 -4.62
C LEU A 16 14.46 2.27 -4.64
N CYS A 17 14.47 3.15 -5.65
CA CYS A 17 13.51 4.25 -5.76
C CYS A 17 12.05 3.78 -5.77
N GLU A 18 11.74 2.70 -6.49
CA GLU A 18 10.39 2.12 -6.55
C GLU A 18 9.94 1.61 -5.17
N THR A 19 10.85 1.03 -4.41
CA THR A 19 10.61 0.56 -3.04
C THR A 19 10.40 1.73 -2.09
N LEU A 20 11.26 2.76 -2.15
CA LEU A 20 11.14 3.96 -1.34
C LEU A 20 9.78 4.64 -1.53
N ILE A 21 9.38 4.87 -2.79
CA ILE A 21 8.10 5.53 -3.12
C ILE A 21 6.93 4.74 -2.54
N ARG A 22 6.90 3.42 -2.68
CA ARG A 22 5.78 2.61 -2.21
C ARG A 22 5.62 2.60 -0.70
N ILE A 23 6.74 2.48 0.02
CA ILE A 23 6.75 2.49 1.50
C ILE A 23 6.39 3.89 1.99
N ALA A 24 7.04 4.92 1.47
CA ALA A 24 6.81 6.30 1.86
C ALA A 24 5.37 6.75 1.58
N ALA A 25 4.83 6.49 0.39
CA ALA A 25 3.46 6.87 0.05
C ALA A 25 2.41 6.21 0.95
N ALA A 26 2.59 4.91 1.27
CA ALA A 26 1.70 4.21 2.19
C ALA A 26 1.73 4.82 3.61
N ARG A 27 2.93 5.14 4.10
CA ARG A 27 3.12 5.79 5.40
C ARG A 27 2.55 7.21 5.42
N ILE A 28 2.84 8.02 4.41
CA ILE A 28 2.32 9.40 4.27
C ILE A 28 0.79 9.39 4.23
N ALA A 29 0.18 8.39 3.59
CA ALA A 29 -1.27 8.24 3.56
C ALA A 29 -1.89 7.89 4.92
N GLY A 30 -1.09 7.49 5.91
CA GLY A 30 -1.55 7.04 7.23
C GLY A 30 -2.04 5.59 7.23
N CYS A 31 -1.52 4.74 6.33
CA CYS A 31 -1.84 3.31 6.33
C CYS A 31 -1.06 2.56 7.41
N GLU A 32 -1.59 1.42 7.88
CA GLU A 32 -0.79 0.42 8.60
C GLU A 32 0.07 -0.31 7.56
N VAL A 33 1.39 -0.14 7.62
CA VAL A 33 2.30 -0.65 6.57
C VAL A 33 3.05 -1.86 7.07
N GLU A 34 3.12 -2.89 6.24
CA GLU A 34 4.07 -3.98 6.36
C GLU A 34 4.86 -4.11 5.05
N VAL A 35 6.11 -4.55 5.14
CA VAL A 35 6.99 -4.79 4.00
C VAL A 35 7.25 -6.29 3.93
N SER A 36 6.76 -6.93 2.88
CA SER A 36 6.84 -8.37 2.68
C SER A 36 7.97 -8.69 1.69
N LEU A 37 8.92 -9.52 2.09
CA LEU A 37 10.09 -9.92 1.30
C LEU A 37 10.04 -11.44 1.03
N PRO A 38 10.39 -11.91 -0.19
CA PRO A 38 10.63 -13.32 -0.45
C PRO A 38 11.75 -13.88 0.42
N VAL A 39 11.65 -15.17 0.79
CA VAL A 39 12.59 -15.86 1.70
C VAL A 39 14.04 -15.77 1.22
N ASP A 40 14.27 -15.90 -0.08
CA ASP A 40 15.62 -15.96 -0.67
C ASP A 40 16.04 -14.63 -1.33
N LEU A 41 15.42 -13.51 -0.95
CA LEU A 41 15.71 -12.21 -1.56
C LEU A 41 17.02 -11.62 -1.01
N GLU A 42 18.11 -11.83 -1.75
CA GLU A 42 19.42 -11.24 -1.44
C GLU A 42 19.84 -10.22 -2.51
N ASN A 43 19.42 -8.97 -2.36
CA ASN A 43 19.84 -7.88 -3.24
C ASN A 43 20.12 -6.57 -2.45
N SER A 44 20.51 -5.51 -3.16
CA SER A 44 20.78 -4.21 -2.55
C SER A 44 19.57 -3.59 -1.85
N VAL A 45 18.35 -3.87 -2.33
CA VAL A 45 17.11 -3.39 -1.71
C VAL A 45 16.88 -4.07 -0.37
N ALA A 46 17.01 -5.40 -0.30
CA ALA A 46 16.92 -6.14 0.96
C ALA A 46 17.98 -5.64 1.97
N LYS A 47 19.23 -5.50 1.53
CA LYS A 47 20.32 -4.96 2.38
C LYS A 47 20.01 -3.56 2.90
N PHE A 48 19.47 -2.68 2.06
CA PHE A 48 19.05 -1.34 2.48
C PHE A 48 17.93 -1.41 3.54
N LEU A 49 16.88 -2.20 3.30
CA LEU A 49 15.72 -2.34 4.20
C LEU A 49 16.11 -2.85 5.60
N TYR A 50 17.08 -3.77 5.69
CA TYR A 50 17.61 -4.26 6.96
C TYR A 50 18.66 -3.31 7.60
N GLY A 51 19.19 -2.36 6.82
CA GLY A 51 20.12 -1.33 7.29
C GLY A 51 19.46 -0.24 8.14
N PRO A 52 20.25 0.65 8.77
CA PRO A 52 19.72 1.70 9.64
C PRO A 52 18.80 2.67 8.89
N GLU A 53 19.15 3.07 7.67
CA GLU A 53 18.34 3.99 6.85
C GLU A 53 17.01 3.34 6.43
N GLY A 54 17.03 2.04 6.13
CA GLY A 54 15.82 1.27 5.83
C GLY A 54 14.90 1.15 7.03
N LYS A 55 15.45 0.91 8.23
CA LYS A 55 14.67 0.89 9.47
C LYS A 55 14.04 2.25 9.78
N ASP A 56 14.77 3.34 9.60
CA ASP A 56 14.23 4.70 9.77
C ASP A 56 13.11 4.99 8.77
N LEU A 57 13.27 4.55 7.51
CA LEU A 57 12.23 4.66 6.48
C LEU A 57 11.01 3.79 6.78
N CYS A 58 11.19 2.58 7.29
CA CYS A 58 10.08 1.70 7.64
C CYS A 58 9.37 2.21 8.90
N GLY A 59 10.09 2.82 9.84
CA GLY A 59 9.55 3.31 11.10
C GLY A 59 8.89 2.18 11.89
N THR A 60 7.57 2.23 12.03
CA THR A 60 6.78 1.18 12.71
C THR A 60 6.34 0.05 11.77
N ALA A 61 6.69 0.11 10.49
CA ALA A 61 6.31 -0.93 9.54
C ALA A 61 7.06 -2.24 9.82
N GLU A 62 6.33 -3.35 9.90
CA GLU A 62 6.92 -4.66 10.10
C GLU A 62 7.59 -5.16 8.82
N LEU A 63 8.80 -5.73 8.94
CA LEU A 63 9.44 -6.45 7.85
C LEU A 63 9.15 -7.94 8.02
N LEU A 64 8.51 -8.54 7.03
CA LEU A 64 8.10 -9.93 7.01
C LEU A 64 8.85 -10.67 5.91
N THR A 65 9.38 -11.84 6.24
CA THR A 65 9.99 -12.74 5.27
C THR A 65 9.02 -13.90 5.04
N GLU A 66 8.45 -13.97 3.83
CA GLU A 66 7.41 -14.95 3.50
C GLU A 66 7.42 -15.28 1.99
N SER A 67 7.00 -16.49 1.67
CA SER A 67 6.74 -16.95 0.31
C SER A 67 5.46 -16.31 -0.26
N ASP A 68 5.30 -16.36 -1.59
CA ASP A 68 4.07 -15.87 -2.22
C ASP A 68 2.83 -16.68 -1.81
N TYR A 69 3.02 -17.95 -1.45
CA TYR A 69 1.96 -18.79 -0.93
C TYR A 69 1.52 -18.33 0.47
N GLU A 70 2.46 -18.09 1.39
CA GLU A 70 2.16 -17.58 2.73
C GLU A 70 1.48 -16.22 2.68
N LEU A 71 1.97 -15.32 1.82
CA LEU A 71 1.32 -14.02 1.58
C LEU A 71 -0.11 -14.21 1.03
N SER A 72 -0.32 -15.19 0.13
CA SER A 72 -1.66 -15.48 -0.42
C SER A 72 -2.65 -15.92 0.66
N VAL A 73 -2.18 -16.65 1.68
CA VAL A 73 -2.98 -17.10 2.83
C VAL A 73 -3.33 -15.93 3.74
N ARG A 74 -2.42 -14.98 3.92
CA ARG A 74 -2.61 -13.76 4.73
C ARG A 74 -3.43 -12.65 4.07
N LEU A 75 -3.72 -12.74 2.76
CA LEU A 75 -4.50 -11.73 2.05
C LEU A 75 -5.82 -11.29 2.72
N PRO A 76 -6.59 -12.15 3.43
CA PRO A 76 -7.78 -11.70 4.14
C PRO A 76 -7.52 -10.56 5.14
N GLU A 77 -6.35 -10.55 5.79
CA GLU A 77 -5.94 -9.58 6.81
C GLU A 77 -5.42 -8.25 6.22
N ILE A 78 -5.15 -8.21 4.92
CA ILE A 78 -4.50 -7.08 4.25
C ILE A 78 -5.51 -6.34 3.36
N ASP A 79 -5.74 -5.04 3.57
CA ASP A 79 -6.66 -4.26 2.72
C ASP A 79 -6.11 -4.04 1.30
N ARG A 80 -4.79 -3.88 1.17
CA ARG A 80 -4.14 -3.65 -0.12
C ARG A 80 -2.75 -4.29 -0.20
N VAL A 81 -2.52 -5.11 -1.23
CA VAL A 81 -1.16 -5.52 -1.61
C VAL A 81 -0.62 -4.62 -2.73
N ARG A 82 0.62 -4.18 -2.59
CA ARG A 82 1.29 -3.21 -3.47
C ARG A 82 2.57 -3.77 -4.10
N TYR A 83 2.62 -3.78 -5.43
CA TYR A 83 3.59 -4.56 -6.21
C TYR A 83 4.55 -3.84 -7.17
N ALA A 84 4.60 -2.53 -7.36
CA ALA A 84 5.47 -1.90 -8.38
C ALA A 84 5.33 -2.30 -9.87
N HIS A 85 5.12 -3.55 -10.28
CA HIS A 85 4.84 -3.92 -11.67
C HIS A 85 3.84 -5.08 -11.78
N HIS A 86 3.17 -5.20 -12.94
CA HIS A 86 2.17 -6.24 -13.17
C HIS A 86 2.78 -7.63 -13.31
N ASP A 87 3.93 -7.72 -13.98
CA ASP A 87 4.68 -8.98 -14.16
C ASP A 87 5.25 -9.54 -12.86
N ARG A 88 5.33 -8.74 -11.80
CA ARG A 88 5.84 -9.14 -10.48
C ARG A 88 4.79 -9.86 -9.63
N VAL A 89 3.55 -9.93 -10.10
CA VAL A 89 2.44 -10.54 -9.36
C VAL A 89 2.30 -12.00 -9.77
N PRO A 90 2.61 -12.97 -8.89
CA PRO A 90 2.50 -14.38 -9.21
C PRO A 90 1.03 -14.82 -9.31
N GLU A 91 0.78 -15.89 -10.05
CA GLU A 91 -0.57 -16.42 -10.30
C GLU A 91 -1.31 -16.77 -8.99
N VAL A 92 -0.59 -17.26 -7.98
CA VAL A 92 -1.16 -17.60 -6.66
C VAL A 92 -1.81 -16.40 -5.99
N ILE A 93 -1.19 -15.22 -6.09
CA ILE A 93 -1.73 -13.97 -5.54
C ILE A 93 -2.92 -13.48 -6.35
N HIS A 94 -2.87 -13.61 -7.69
CA HIS A 94 -4.01 -13.32 -8.54
C HIS A 94 -5.24 -14.16 -8.18
N LYS A 95 -5.07 -15.48 -8.05
CA LYS A 95 -6.15 -16.40 -7.67
C LYS A 95 -6.71 -16.08 -6.30
N ALA A 96 -5.85 -15.83 -5.31
CA ALA A 96 -6.27 -15.54 -3.95
C ALA A 96 -6.99 -14.19 -3.85
N ALA A 97 -6.47 -13.13 -4.48
CA ALA A 97 -7.12 -11.83 -4.51
C ALA A 97 -8.47 -11.86 -5.25
N ALA A 98 -8.58 -12.61 -6.35
CA ALA A 98 -9.82 -12.78 -7.09
C ALA A 98 -10.91 -13.45 -6.25
N LYS A 99 -10.56 -14.49 -5.48
CA LYS A 99 -11.49 -15.15 -4.54
C LYS A 99 -12.04 -14.19 -3.47
N LEU A 100 -11.23 -13.21 -3.05
CA LEU A 100 -11.58 -12.23 -2.01
C LEU A 100 -12.18 -10.94 -2.58
N GLY A 101 -12.23 -10.77 -3.91
CA GLY A 101 -12.62 -9.50 -4.54
C GLY A 101 -11.65 -8.34 -4.23
N LYS A 102 -10.39 -8.62 -3.87
CA LYS A 102 -9.41 -7.60 -3.51
C LYS A 102 -8.63 -7.13 -4.73
N HIS A 103 -8.42 -5.82 -4.83
CA HIS A 103 -7.60 -5.23 -5.89
C HIS A 103 -6.10 -5.22 -5.51
N ILE A 104 -5.27 -5.69 -6.43
CA ILE A 104 -3.80 -5.72 -6.33
C ILE A 104 -3.23 -4.46 -6.99
N SER A 105 -2.60 -3.58 -6.22
CA SER A 105 -2.02 -2.33 -6.75
C SER A 105 -0.65 -2.59 -7.37
N ARG A 106 -0.60 -2.73 -8.69
CA ARG A 106 0.57 -3.26 -9.41
C ARG A 106 1.14 -2.36 -10.51
N ASN A 107 0.72 -1.11 -10.63
CA ASN A 107 1.34 -0.21 -11.62
C ASN A 107 2.64 0.37 -11.05
N LEU A 108 3.48 0.92 -11.93
CA LEU A 108 4.74 1.55 -11.57
C LEU A 108 4.53 2.65 -10.51
N PRO A 109 5.37 2.70 -9.47
CA PRO A 109 5.34 3.79 -8.50
C PRO A 109 5.74 5.09 -9.20
N LEU A 110 4.95 6.14 -8.99
CA LEU A 110 5.19 7.45 -9.58
C LEU A 110 5.73 8.43 -8.53
N ALA A 111 6.70 9.25 -8.93
CA ALA A 111 7.15 10.37 -8.10
C ALA A 111 6.09 11.49 -7.98
N GLU A 112 5.14 11.54 -8.93
CA GLU A 112 3.98 12.45 -8.86
C GLU A 112 2.99 11.97 -7.80
N GLY A 113 3.10 12.57 -6.61
CA GLY A 113 2.28 12.22 -5.45
C GLY A 113 0.78 12.37 -5.70
N ARG A 114 0.32 13.31 -6.54
CA ARG A 114 -1.12 13.44 -6.84
C ARG A 114 -1.72 12.19 -7.46
N ILE A 115 -0.92 11.41 -8.18
CA ILE A 115 -1.35 10.16 -8.79
C ILE A 115 -1.03 8.97 -7.88
N GLU A 116 0.18 8.90 -7.32
CA GLU A 116 0.58 7.75 -6.50
C GLU A 116 -0.26 7.64 -5.21
N MET A 117 -0.65 8.75 -4.60
CA MET A 117 -1.45 8.76 -3.37
C MET A 117 -2.87 8.19 -3.56
N LEU A 118 -3.42 8.21 -4.78
CA LEU A 118 -4.73 7.60 -5.08
C LEU A 118 -4.73 6.08 -4.84
N ARG A 119 -3.56 5.44 -4.81
CA ARG A 119 -3.44 4.00 -4.54
C ARG A 119 -3.61 3.63 -3.06
N TYR A 120 -3.48 4.61 -2.17
CA TYR A 120 -3.39 4.42 -0.72
C TYR A 120 -4.53 5.10 0.05
N LEU A 121 -5.36 5.88 -0.64
CA LEU A 121 -6.50 6.58 -0.06
C LEU A 121 -7.82 5.96 -0.52
N ARG A 122 -8.82 6.04 0.34
CA ARG A 122 -10.23 5.75 0.09
C ARG A 122 -10.99 7.07 0.02
N GLU A 123 -11.62 7.31 -1.12
CA GLU A 123 -12.53 8.44 -1.31
C GLU A 123 -13.75 8.28 -0.41
N GLN A 124 -14.24 9.40 0.13
CA GLN A 124 -15.39 9.45 1.00
C GLN A 124 -16.18 10.72 0.70
N SER A 125 -17.48 10.59 0.51
CA SER A 125 -18.42 11.70 0.45
C SER A 125 -19.25 11.71 1.73
N LEU A 126 -19.37 12.88 2.36
CA LEU A 126 -20.22 13.10 3.52
C LEU A 126 -21.26 14.15 3.14
N SER A 127 -22.53 13.76 3.10
CA SER A 127 -23.63 14.68 2.91
C SER A 127 -24.20 15.04 4.27
N ALA A 128 -24.25 16.33 4.57
CA ALA A 128 -24.82 16.85 5.80
C ALA A 128 -25.84 17.93 5.45
N ASP A 129 -27.03 17.83 6.03
CA ASP A 129 -28.04 18.88 5.91
C ASP A 129 -27.60 20.06 6.77
N TYR A 130 -27.33 21.18 6.11
CA TYR A 130 -26.89 22.41 6.78
C TYR A 130 -28.05 23.35 7.13
N HIS A 131 -29.28 23.02 6.73
CA HIS A 131 -30.45 23.83 7.04
C HIS A 131 -31.23 23.28 8.23
N ARG A 132 -31.90 24.18 8.96
CA ARG A 132 -32.98 23.81 9.85
C ARG A 132 -34.29 24.33 9.28
N TYR A 133 -35.11 23.41 8.74
CA TYR A 133 -36.36 23.74 8.03
C TYR A 133 -36.18 24.76 6.88
N GLY A 134 -35.10 24.63 6.11
CA GLY A 134 -34.80 25.53 4.99
C GLY A 134 -34.05 26.81 5.36
N ASN A 135 -33.93 27.15 6.65
CA ASN A 135 -33.10 28.25 7.11
C ASN A 135 -31.63 27.81 7.18
N LEU A 136 -30.76 28.44 6.40
CA LEU A 136 -29.31 28.17 6.35
C LEU A 136 -28.50 29.06 7.34
N GLY A 137 -29.17 29.94 8.07
CA GLY A 137 -28.59 30.85 9.05
C GLY A 137 -27.64 31.84 8.40
N GLU A 138 -26.45 32.03 9.00
CA GLU A 138 -25.41 32.95 8.51
C GLU A 138 -24.82 32.57 7.13
N ARG A 139 -25.23 31.45 6.54
CA ARG A 139 -24.75 30.95 5.25
C ARG A 139 -25.63 31.34 4.06
N GLU A 140 -26.70 32.11 4.26
CA GLU A 140 -27.57 32.61 3.18
C GLU A 140 -26.97 33.76 2.36
N VAL A 141 -25.79 34.27 2.76
CA VAL A 141 -25.15 35.47 2.21
C VAL A 141 -24.39 35.20 0.91
#